data_AF-A0A7M3NJ22-F1
#
_entry.id   AF-A0A7M3NJ22-F1
#
_cell.length_a   1.000
_cell.length_b   1.000
_cell.length_c   1.000
_cell.angle_alpha   90.00
_cell.angle_beta   90.00
_cell.angle_gamma   90.00
#
_symmetry.space_group_name_H-M   'P 1'
#
loop_
_entity.id
_entity.type
_entity.pdbx_description
1 polymer ?
#
loop_
_entity_poly.entity_id
_entity_poly.type
_entity_poly.pdbx_seq_one_letter_code
_entity_poly.pdbx_strand_id
1 'polypeptide(L)'
;MSTAAGAVATVPGRPPARVPRSGMAGAIVVALSLSAVYAVGQILFWTAPELTSRLTWLKFFLLPAPKPFQVTRVLLLIGWGVAALLAIGVLLTRRGGAPEADSGDRSGSERTVRSYQFGILGALLLPFTAMPLAGAFGNLPQLLLCLPTTLAALFLVHRVQFYRRMPGWLLLTGFGWGALIGGGFGIVMITWFQRAMPGYFMSRYWERPQDSVRELYTLFPLNTAIVTELGKAAGVAVLFLLFRRHIDSVVSGVVLGAAVGLGFNLTETVHYLSFVNPEHHFTQFWDRQVVGLMAAHVAFTALAGAGIGAARWLPARRDRLLAVGGGLLAAVGGHFETDVMLMRLDNRRADWYADETLGLLVGIPVMTLITSGVFVALYVLILRSGLKAQAAGLADALRAEAATGHGAVTEPEIGLLLSPRRRLLLELRVWRRDGTAGLRHLLRFQQAQLDLAVQRRHRARPGADSFIPPEGRLRERVLELKGAPTTSQTPSLPAQEALS
;
A
#
# COMPACT_ATOMS: atom_id res chain seq x y z
N MET A 1 34.53 -37.39 -53.81
CA MET A 1 35.11 -36.60 -52.70
C MET A 1 33.98 -35.75 -52.14
N SER A 2 33.54 -36.08 -50.93
CA SER A 2 32.36 -35.52 -50.24
C SER A 2 32.82 -34.40 -49.29
N THR A 3 32.21 -33.22 -49.38
CA THR A 3 32.46 -32.10 -48.46
C THR A 3 31.32 -32.02 -47.45
N ALA A 4 31.63 -32.39 -46.21
CA ALA A 4 30.73 -32.41 -45.07
C ALA A 4 30.40 -30.98 -44.59
N ALA A 5 29.10 -30.73 -44.37
CA ALA A 5 28.59 -29.55 -43.70
C ALA A 5 28.84 -29.67 -42.18
N GLY A 6 29.49 -28.66 -41.60
CA GLY A 6 29.76 -28.57 -40.17
C GLY A 6 28.48 -28.27 -39.38
N ALA A 7 28.08 -29.21 -38.51
CA ALA A 7 27.04 -29.01 -37.52
C ALA A 7 27.55 -28.10 -36.39
N VAL A 8 26.95 -26.91 -36.24
CA VAL A 8 27.16 -26.05 -35.08
C VAL A 8 26.40 -26.66 -33.90
N ALA A 9 27.12 -27.25 -32.95
CA ALA A 9 26.56 -27.76 -31.71
C ALA A 9 26.03 -26.59 -30.86
N THR A 10 24.71 -26.54 -30.66
CA THR A 10 24.08 -25.63 -29.71
C THR A 10 24.42 -26.07 -28.30
N VAL A 11 25.28 -25.30 -27.62
CA VAL A 11 25.54 -25.46 -26.19
C VAL A 11 24.20 -25.33 -25.44
N PRO A 12 23.78 -26.32 -24.62
CA PRO A 12 22.58 -26.18 -23.81
C PRO A 12 22.81 -25.04 -22.82
N GLY A 13 22.06 -23.94 -23.02
CA GLY A 13 22.13 -22.77 -22.18
C GLY A 13 21.92 -23.16 -20.72
N ARG A 14 22.93 -22.86 -19.89
CA ARG A 14 22.84 -22.97 -18.43
C ARG A 14 21.50 -22.35 -17.99
N PRO A 15 20.63 -23.06 -17.24
CA PRO A 15 19.36 -22.49 -16.82
C PRO A 15 19.65 -21.16 -16.12
N PRO A 16 18.90 -20.09 -16.44
CA PRO A 16 19.19 -18.77 -15.88
C PRO A 16 19.24 -18.90 -14.36
N ALA A 17 20.35 -18.48 -13.77
CA ALA A 17 20.51 -18.45 -12.32
C ALA A 17 19.28 -17.76 -11.72
N ARG A 18 18.49 -18.48 -10.93
CA ARG A 18 17.30 -17.92 -10.27
C ARG A 18 17.79 -16.79 -9.37
N VAL A 19 17.60 -15.56 -9.81
CA VAL A 19 17.88 -14.36 -9.02
C VAL A 19 17.12 -14.48 -7.68
N PRO A 20 17.77 -14.25 -6.53
CA PRO A 20 17.13 -14.39 -5.23
C PRO A 20 15.86 -13.52 -5.14
N ARG A 21 14.78 -14.11 -4.65
CA ARG A 21 13.48 -13.45 -4.44
C ARG A 21 13.58 -12.43 -3.29
N SER A 22 14.12 -11.24 -3.59
CA SER A 22 14.51 -10.17 -2.66
C SER A 22 13.36 -9.46 -1.93
N GLY A 23 12.10 -9.74 -2.25
CA GLY A 23 10.94 -9.05 -1.70
C GLY A 23 10.74 -9.22 -0.20
N MET A 24 10.91 -10.45 0.32
CA MET A 24 10.65 -10.75 1.73
C MET A 24 11.67 -10.09 2.67
N ALA A 25 12.96 -10.15 2.33
CA ALA A 25 14.00 -9.49 3.13
C ALA A 25 13.76 -7.98 3.21
N GLY A 26 13.38 -7.34 2.09
CA GLY A 26 13.02 -5.93 2.07
C GLY A 26 11.80 -5.62 2.94
N ALA A 27 10.77 -6.46 2.92
CA ALA A 27 9.58 -6.28 3.75
C ALA A 27 9.90 -6.37 5.26
N ILE A 28 10.77 -7.30 5.66
CA ILE A 28 11.27 -7.40 7.04
C ILE A 28 12.07 -6.15 7.42
N VAL A 29 12.92 -5.63 6.54
CA VAL A 29 13.67 -4.38 6.80
C VAL A 29 12.74 -3.19 7.01
N VAL A 30 11.65 -3.09 6.24
CA VAL A 30 10.63 -2.04 6.46
C VAL A 30 9.95 -2.20 7.83
N ALA A 31 9.55 -3.42 8.20
CA ALA A 31 8.95 -3.68 9.52
C ALA A 31 9.91 -3.40 10.68
N LEU A 32 11.19 -3.78 10.54
CA LEU A 32 12.23 -3.44 11.51
C LEU A 32 12.44 -1.93 11.63
N SER A 33 12.32 -1.18 10.53
CA SER A 33 12.43 0.28 10.55
C SER A 33 11.31 0.92 11.37
N LEU A 34 10.07 0.44 11.26
CA LEU A 34 8.98 0.88 12.13
C LEU A 34 9.26 0.56 13.61
N SER A 35 9.73 -0.64 13.91
CA SER A 35 10.14 -1.03 15.27
C SER A 35 11.27 -0.15 15.81
N ALA A 36 12.24 0.22 14.98
CA ALA A 36 13.34 1.10 15.36
C ALA A 36 12.83 2.52 15.68
N VAL A 37 11.93 3.08 14.86
CA VAL A 37 11.30 4.37 15.14
C VAL A 37 10.52 4.34 16.46
N TYR A 38 9.79 3.26 16.72
CA TYR A 38 9.11 3.05 18.00
C TYR A 38 10.11 2.96 19.17
N ALA A 39 11.22 2.24 19.01
CA ALA A 39 12.24 2.11 20.04
C ALA A 39 12.84 3.48 20.41
N VAL A 40 13.09 4.34 19.41
CA VAL A 40 13.50 5.73 19.64
C VAL A 40 12.46 6.49 20.47
N GLY A 41 11.18 6.39 20.13
CA GLY A 41 10.10 6.99 20.92
C GLY A 41 10.05 6.48 22.37
N GLN A 42 10.29 5.20 22.58
CA GLN A 42 10.35 4.59 23.92
C GLN A 42 11.55 5.11 24.72
N ILE A 43 12.72 5.30 24.10
CA ILE A 43 13.91 5.89 24.73
C ILE A 43 13.66 7.35 25.11
N LEU A 44 13.07 8.14 24.21
CA LEU A 44 12.69 9.53 24.49
C LEU A 44 11.71 9.62 25.66
N PHE A 45 10.77 8.67 25.77
CA PHE A 45 9.90 8.65 26.94
C PHE A 45 10.63 8.32 28.24
N TRP A 46 11.54 7.35 28.25
CA TRP A 46 12.30 7.01 29.46
C TRP A 46 13.25 8.11 29.90
N THR A 47 13.72 8.93 28.96
CA THR A 47 14.65 10.03 29.22
C THR A 47 13.94 11.37 29.37
N ALA A 48 12.61 11.41 29.30
CA ALA A 48 11.83 12.62 29.47
C ALA A 48 11.94 13.12 30.93
N PRO A 49 12.30 14.39 31.15
CA PRO A 49 12.31 14.97 32.50
C PRO A 49 10.92 14.94 33.14
N GLU A 50 10.87 14.82 34.47
CA GLU A 50 9.61 14.91 35.21
C GLU A 50 8.95 16.29 35.03
N LEU A 51 7.66 16.28 34.68
CA LEU A 51 6.84 17.50 34.74
C LEU A 51 6.62 17.89 36.20
N THR A 52 7.36 18.89 36.65
CA THR A 52 7.27 19.45 38.01
C THR A 52 6.51 20.78 38.07
N SER A 53 5.92 21.21 36.94
CA SER A 53 5.22 22.51 36.85
C SER A 53 3.86 22.50 37.54
N ARG A 54 3.54 23.60 38.22
CA ARG A 54 2.32 23.79 39.03
C ARG A 54 1.08 24.20 38.21
N LEU A 55 1.21 24.37 36.90
CA LEU A 55 0.11 24.84 36.05
C LEU A 55 -0.97 23.77 35.92
N THR A 56 -2.21 24.14 36.23
CA THR A 56 -3.37 23.22 36.28
C THR A 56 -3.60 22.49 34.95
N TRP A 57 -3.37 23.15 33.81
CA TRP A 57 -3.58 22.53 32.49
C TRP A 57 -2.51 21.49 32.14
N LEU A 58 -1.31 21.53 32.73
CA LEU A 58 -0.26 20.52 32.52
C LEU A 58 -0.61 19.16 33.13
N LYS A 59 -1.57 19.12 34.07
CA LYS A 59 -2.11 17.86 34.61
C LYS A 59 -2.72 16.97 33.52
N PHE A 60 -3.13 17.55 32.38
CA PHE A 60 -3.61 16.80 31.22
C PHE A 60 -2.55 15.82 30.69
N PHE A 61 -1.27 16.22 30.67
CA PHE A 61 -0.17 15.34 30.21
C PHE A 61 0.24 14.28 31.23
N LEU A 62 -0.19 14.45 32.50
CA LEU A 62 0.07 13.50 33.59
C LEU A 62 -1.02 12.43 33.72
N LEU A 63 -2.03 12.43 32.86
CA LEU A 63 -3.09 11.42 32.87
C LEU A 63 -2.51 10.01 32.70
N PRO A 64 -3.08 8.99 33.38
CA PRO A 64 -2.61 7.62 33.28
C PRO A 64 -2.63 7.13 31.83
N ALA A 65 -1.63 6.32 31.47
CA ALA A 65 -1.52 5.82 30.10
C ALA A 65 -2.75 4.96 29.75
N PRO A 66 -3.38 5.15 28.56
CA PRO A 66 -4.50 4.33 28.15
C PRO A 66 -4.14 2.84 28.18
N LYS A 67 -5.05 1.99 28.68
CA LYS A 67 -4.82 0.53 28.74
C LYS A 67 -4.38 -0.07 27.38
N PRO A 68 -5.01 0.28 26.22
CA PRO A 68 -4.57 -0.24 24.92
C PRO A 68 -3.13 0.13 24.56
N PHE A 69 -2.68 1.32 24.98
CA PHE A 69 -1.30 1.76 24.78
C PHE A 69 -0.34 0.91 25.62
N GLN A 70 -0.64 0.68 26.90
CA GLN A 70 0.18 -0.18 27.77
C GLN A 70 0.30 -1.60 27.22
N VAL A 71 -0.81 -2.20 26.77
CA VAL A 71 -0.84 -3.52 26.13
C VAL A 71 0.05 -3.55 24.89
N THR A 72 -0.07 -2.53 24.03
CA THR A 72 0.74 -2.44 22.79
C THR A 72 2.23 -2.42 23.09
N ARG A 73 2.66 -1.70 24.13
CA ARG A 73 4.07 -1.66 24.56
C ARG A 73 4.60 -3.04 24.93
N VAL A 74 3.84 -3.81 25.71
CA VAL A 74 4.21 -5.18 26.12
C VAL A 74 4.26 -6.10 24.90
N LEU A 75 3.24 -6.04 24.03
CA LEU A 75 3.19 -6.84 22.82
C LEU A 75 4.35 -6.57 21.86
N LEU A 76 4.83 -5.32 21.77
CA LEU A 76 5.99 -4.98 20.94
C LEU A 76 7.27 -5.63 21.44
N LEU A 77 7.52 -5.64 22.76
CA LEU A 77 8.68 -6.31 23.35
C LEU A 77 8.62 -7.83 23.13
N ILE A 78 7.45 -8.44 23.34
CA ILE A 78 7.24 -9.86 23.06
C ILE A 78 7.47 -10.15 21.56
N GLY A 79 6.92 -9.31 20.69
CA GLY A 79 7.08 -9.40 19.24
C GLY A 79 8.55 -9.37 18.81
N TRP A 80 9.37 -8.50 19.41
CA TRP A 80 10.82 -8.45 19.16
C TRP A 80 11.52 -9.74 19.60
N GLY A 81 11.20 -10.26 20.79
CA GLY A 81 11.74 -11.53 21.27
C GLY A 81 11.41 -12.69 20.33
N VAL A 82 10.15 -12.80 19.91
CA VAL A 82 9.70 -13.82 18.95
C VAL A 82 10.40 -13.66 17.59
N ALA A 83 10.50 -12.44 17.07
CA ALA A 83 11.19 -12.16 15.82
C ALA A 83 12.68 -12.56 15.87
N ALA A 84 13.36 -12.31 17.00
CA ALA A 84 14.75 -12.72 17.20
C ALA A 84 14.91 -14.24 17.21
N LEU A 85 14.03 -14.96 17.93
CA LEU A 85 14.03 -16.43 17.97
C LEU A 85 13.79 -17.03 16.57
N LEU A 86 12.83 -16.49 15.82
CA LEU A 86 12.56 -16.93 14.45
C LEU A 86 13.73 -16.62 13.50
N ALA A 87 14.41 -15.48 13.69
CA ALA A 87 15.61 -15.14 12.93
C ALA A 87 16.76 -16.13 13.21
N ILE A 88 16.94 -16.55 14.46
CA ILE A 88 17.88 -17.64 14.80
C ILE A 88 17.47 -18.93 14.09
N GLY A 89 16.17 -19.27 14.07
CA GLY A 89 15.64 -20.41 13.30
C GLY A 89 15.98 -20.35 11.81
N VAL A 90 15.89 -19.17 11.17
CA VAL A 90 16.33 -18.97 9.78
C VAL A 90 17.82 -19.21 9.61
N LEU A 91 18.66 -18.76 10.54
CA LEU A 91 20.11 -18.96 10.48
C LEU A 91 20.47 -20.45 10.64
N LEU A 92 19.84 -21.14 11.57
CA LEU A 92 20.08 -22.57 11.83
C LEU A 92 19.61 -23.44 10.65
N THR A 93 18.43 -23.19 10.10
CA THR A 93 17.91 -23.92 8.92
C THR A 93 18.77 -23.73 7.68
N ARG A 94 19.34 -22.52 7.49
CA ARG A 94 20.29 -22.25 6.40
C ARG A 94 21.66 -22.90 6.61
N ARG A 95 22.11 -23.04 7.86
CA ARG A 95 23.38 -23.71 8.19
C ARG A 95 23.29 -25.22 8.11
N GLY A 96 22.13 -25.80 8.44
CA GLY A 96 21.88 -27.25 8.40
C GLY A 96 21.62 -27.83 7.00
N GLY A 97 21.30 -27.00 6.01
CA GLY A 97 21.16 -27.44 4.62
C GLY A 97 22.53 -27.68 3.98
N ALA A 98 23.00 -28.93 3.99
CA ALA A 98 24.27 -29.30 3.36
C ALA A 98 24.25 -29.05 1.83
N PRO A 99 25.39 -28.72 1.19
CA PRO A 99 25.47 -28.52 -0.26
C PRO A 99 25.04 -29.74 -1.07
N GLU A 100 25.08 -30.94 -0.52
CA GLU A 100 24.74 -32.20 -1.19
C GLU A 100 23.27 -32.65 -0.97
N ALA A 101 22.45 -31.85 -0.28
CA ALA A 101 21.05 -32.19 -0.02
C ALA A 101 20.24 -32.36 -1.32
N ASP A 102 19.47 -33.45 -1.39
CA ASP A 102 18.60 -33.79 -2.51
C ASP A 102 17.55 -32.68 -2.76
N SER A 103 17.02 -32.63 -3.99
CA SER A 103 16.08 -31.61 -4.46
C SER A 103 14.83 -31.47 -3.57
N GLY A 104 14.37 -32.56 -2.96
CA GLY A 104 13.26 -32.59 -2.01
C GLY A 104 13.57 -31.87 -0.69
N ASP A 105 14.74 -32.14 -0.11
CA ASP A 105 15.17 -31.57 1.18
C ASP A 105 15.43 -30.05 1.08
N ARG A 106 16.02 -29.60 -0.04
CA ARG A 106 16.16 -28.17 -0.36
C ARG A 106 14.82 -27.45 -0.44
N SER A 107 13.81 -28.08 -1.05
CA SER A 107 12.46 -27.50 -1.16
C SER A 107 11.76 -27.39 0.20
N GLY A 108 12.02 -28.34 1.10
CA GLY A 108 11.54 -28.32 2.48
C GLY A 108 12.16 -27.19 3.29
N SER A 109 13.49 -27.07 3.26
CA SER A 109 14.23 -26.00 3.94
C SER A 109 13.80 -24.59 3.46
N GLU A 110 13.60 -24.41 2.14
CA GLU A 110 13.09 -23.14 1.60
C GLU A 110 11.68 -22.79 2.11
N ARG A 111 10.80 -23.79 2.24
CA ARG A 111 9.45 -23.60 2.78
C ARG A 111 9.50 -23.19 4.25
N THR A 112 10.34 -23.85 5.05
CA THR A 112 10.54 -23.56 6.47
C THR A 112 11.10 -22.15 6.69
N VAL A 113 12.15 -21.78 5.96
CA VAL A 113 12.72 -20.42 6.00
C VAL A 113 11.65 -19.37 5.67
N ARG A 114 10.79 -19.64 4.68
CA ARG A 114 9.71 -18.74 4.30
C ARG A 114 8.66 -18.60 5.41
N SER A 115 8.29 -19.70 6.07
CA SER A 115 7.38 -19.67 7.22
C SER A 115 7.95 -18.81 8.35
N TYR A 116 9.24 -18.97 8.68
CA TYR A 116 9.90 -18.13 9.69
C TYR A 116 9.94 -16.66 9.26
N GLN A 117 10.19 -16.35 8.00
CA GLN A 117 10.17 -14.97 7.51
C GLN A 117 8.80 -14.30 7.64
N PHE A 118 7.71 -15.02 7.34
CA PHE A 118 6.36 -14.53 7.60
C PHE A 118 6.08 -14.39 9.11
N GLY A 119 6.57 -15.33 9.92
CA GLY A 119 6.48 -15.24 11.37
C GLY A 119 7.19 -14.00 11.92
N ILE A 120 8.39 -13.68 11.44
CA ILE A 120 9.13 -12.46 11.79
C ILE A 120 8.31 -11.22 11.43
N LEU A 121 7.78 -11.17 10.20
CA LEU A 121 6.96 -10.05 9.75
C LEU A 121 5.71 -9.87 10.63
N GLY A 122 5.02 -10.96 10.97
CA GLY A 122 3.87 -10.94 11.87
C GLY A 122 4.24 -10.48 13.28
N ALA A 123 5.31 -11.03 13.86
CA ALA A 123 5.77 -10.68 15.21
C ALA A 123 6.15 -9.20 15.35
N LEU A 124 6.69 -8.59 14.28
CA LEU A 124 7.03 -7.17 14.27
C LEU A 124 5.83 -6.24 14.06
N LEU A 125 4.78 -6.68 13.36
CA LEU A 125 3.69 -5.80 12.91
C LEU A 125 2.38 -5.96 13.68
N LEU A 126 2.02 -7.19 14.09
CA LEU A 126 0.76 -7.46 14.78
C LEU A 126 0.58 -6.67 16.09
N PRO A 127 1.62 -6.38 16.88
CA PRO A 127 1.45 -5.55 18.08
C PRO A 127 0.79 -4.19 17.82
N PHE A 128 1.04 -3.56 16.66
CA PHE A 128 0.44 -2.27 16.32
C PHE A 128 -1.09 -2.34 16.18
N THR A 129 -1.65 -3.51 15.89
CA THR A 129 -3.10 -3.67 15.71
C THR A 129 -3.90 -3.47 17.00
N ALA A 130 -3.28 -3.56 18.18
CA ALA A 130 -3.98 -3.57 19.46
C ALA A 130 -4.76 -2.27 19.73
N MET A 131 -4.18 -1.09 19.47
CA MET A 131 -4.89 0.18 19.71
C MET A 131 -6.06 0.41 18.74
N PRO A 132 -5.92 0.23 17.41
CA PRO A 132 -7.05 0.34 16.49
C PRO A 132 -8.16 -0.66 16.77
N LEU A 133 -7.81 -1.91 17.12
CA LEU A 133 -8.82 -2.91 17.48
C LEU A 133 -9.58 -2.50 18.76
N ALA A 134 -8.87 -2.05 19.79
CA ALA A 134 -9.51 -1.54 21.01
C ALA A 134 -10.42 -0.34 20.72
N GLY A 135 -9.97 0.60 19.87
CA GLY A 135 -10.76 1.75 19.44
C GLY A 135 -12.00 1.35 18.65
N ALA A 136 -11.86 0.43 17.68
CA ALA A 136 -12.94 -0.05 16.84
C ALA A 136 -13.99 -0.83 17.62
N PHE A 137 -13.58 -1.78 18.47
CA PHE A 137 -14.51 -2.56 19.29
C PHE A 137 -15.17 -1.73 20.40
N GLY A 138 -14.46 -0.73 20.93
CA GLY A 138 -15.03 0.22 21.90
C GLY A 138 -16.05 1.18 21.29
N ASN A 139 -16.05 1.36 19.96
CA ASN A 139 -16.86 2.37 19.25
C ASN A 139 -17.56 1.78 18.02
N LEU A 140 -18.21 0.62 18.21
CA LEU A 140 -18.88 -0.10 17.14
C LEU A 140 -19.93 0.75 16.39
N PRO A 141 -20.78 1.58 17.05
CA PRO A 141 -21.72 2.44 16.34
C PRO A 141 -21.05 3.43 15.39
N GLN A 142 -19.98 4.09 15.83
CA GLN A 142 -19.20 5.04 15.02
C GLN A 142 -18.51 4.34 13.85
N LEU A 143 -17.98 3.14 14.08
CA LEU A 143 -17.42 2.30 13.02
C LEU A 143 -18.48 1.97 11.96
N LEU A 144 -19.65 1.47 12.38
CA LEU A 144 -20.75 1.13 11.47
C LEU A 144 -21.24 2.34 10.67
N LEU A 145 -21.28 3.53 11.29
CA LEU A 145 -21.62 4.79 10.62
C LEU A 145 -20.62 5.14 9.50
N CYS A 146 -19.33 4.90 9.71
CA CYS A 146 -18.27 5.26 8.76
C CYS A 146 -18.08 4.23 7.62
N LEU A 147 -18.56 3.00 7.78
CA LEU A 147 -18.35 1.93 6.79
C LEU A 147 -18.96 2.23 5.41
N PRO A 148 -20.20 2.72 5.25
CA PRO A 148 -20.81 2.92 3.94
C PRO A 148 -20.00 3.88 3.04
N THR A 149 -19.61 5.04 3.55
CA THR A 149 -18.81 6.04 2.81
C THR A 149 -17.42 5.50 2.49
N THR A 150 -16.78 4.84 3.46
CA THR A 150 -15.45 4.25 3.28
C THR A 150 -15.45 3.12 2.24
N LEU A 151 -16.42 2.21 2.29
CA LEU A 151 -16.53 1.09 1.34
C LEU A 151 -16.89 1.59 -0.06
N ALA A 152 -17.75 2.60 -0.18
CA ALA A 152 -18.03 3.25 -1.45
C ALA A 152 -16.77 3.88 -2.05
N ALA A 153 -15.98 4.61 -1.25
CA ALA A 153 -14.72 5.18 -1.70
C ALA A 153 -13.70 4.11 -2.10
N LEU A 154 -13.57 3.03 -1.32
CA LEU A 154 -12.67 1.91 -1.66
C LEU A 154 -13.07 1.24 -2.97
N PHE A 155 -14.37 1.06 -3.20
CA PHE A 155 -14.90 0.57 -4.47
C PHE A 155 -14.56 1.52 -5.63
N LEU A 156 -14.72 2.84 -5.46
CA LEU A 156 -14.37 3.82 -6.48
C LEU A 156 -12.87 3.78 -6.80
N VAL A 157 -12.00 3.75 -5.79
CA VAL A 157 -10.55 3.60 -5.93
C VAL A 157 -10.19 2.35 -6.73
N HIS A 158 -10.85 1.23 -6.46
CA HIS A 158 -10.66 -0.01 -7.22
C HIS A 158 -11.04 0.14 -8.71
N ARG A 159 -12.10 0.91 -9.00
CA ARG A 159 -12.68 1.05 -10.35
C ARG A 159 -11.91 2.01 -11.25
N VAL A 160 -11.07 2.87 -10.67
CA VAL A 160 -10.17 3.78 -11.39
C VAL A 160 -9.14 3.03 -12.24
N GLN A 161 -8.78 1.79 -11.90
CA GLN A 161 -7.90 0.97 -12.74
C GLN A 161 -8.67 0.40 -13.94
N PHE A 162 -8.55 1.07 -15.09
CA PHE A 162 -9.30 0.68 -16.29
C PHE A 162 -8.71 -0.53 -17.00
N TYR A 163 -7.38 -0.61 -17.12
CA TYR A 163 -6.73 -1.62 -17.96
C TYR A 163 -6.33 -2.88 -17.19
N ARG A 164 -5.71 -2.72 -16.02
CA ARG A 164 -5.30 -3.86 -15.19
C ARG A 164 -5.68 -3.62 -13.75
N ARG A 165 -6.80 -4.22 -13.33
CA ARG A 165 -7.27 -4.11 -11.94
C ARG A 165 -6.41 -5.00 -11.05
N MET A 166 -5.94 -4.42 -9.96
CA MET A 166 -5.35 -5.16 -8.86
C MET A 166 -6.40 -6.14 -8.31
N PRO A 167 -6.03 -7.35 -7.86
CA PRO A 167 -6.99 -8.25 -7.23
C PRO A 167 -7.57 -7.60 -5.95
N GLY A 168 -8.88 -7.75 -5.73
CA GLY A 168 -9.58 -7.07 -4.63
C GLY A 168 -9.03 -7.41 -3.24
N TRP A 169 -8.53 -8.63 -3.03
CA TRP A 169 -7.90 -9.03 -1.76
C TRP A 169 -6.64 -8.21 -1.46
N LEU A 170 -5.87 -7.81 -2.48
CA LEU A 170 -4.65 -7.02 -2.27
C LEU A 170 -5.00 -5.57 -1.92
N LEU A 171 -6.05 -5.04 -2.55
CA LEU A 171 -6.63 -3.75 -2.18
C LEU A 171 -7.15 -3.76 -0.74
N LEU A 172 -7.87 -4.82 -0.35
CA LEU A 172 -8.38 -5.00 1.01
C LEU A 172 -7.24 -5.18 2.03
N THR A 173 -6.14 -5.83 1.63
CA THR A 173 -4.94 -5.95 2.47
C THR A 173 -4.27 -4.59 2.67
N GLY A 174 -4.19 -3.75 1.63
CA GLY A 174 -3.73 -2.36 1.74
C GLY A 174 -4.62 -1.54 2.68
N PHE A 175 -5.93 -1.63 2.50
CA PHE A 175 -6.91 -1.03 3.41
C PHE A 175 -6.73 -1.52 4.86
N GLY A 176 -6.63 -2.83 5.07
CA GLY A 176 -6.41 -3.42 6.40
C GLY A 176 -5.08 -3.01 7.02
N TRP A 177 -4.03 -2.85 6.22
CA TRP A 177 -2.78 -2.25 6.69
C TRP A 177 -3.01 -0.84 7.23
N GLY A 178 -3.65 0.02 6.44
CA GLY A 178 -3.96 1.39 6.86
C GLY A 178 -4.76 1.45 8.15
N ALA A 179 -5.83 0.65 8.23
CA ALA A 179 -6.72 0.63 9.38
C ALA A 179 -6.05 0.10 10.65
N LEU A 180 -5.25 -0.96 10.56
CA LEU A 180 -4.75 -1.67 11.73
C LEU A 180 -3.28 -1.38 12.03
N ILE A 181 -2.40 -1.54 11.04
CA ILE A 181 -0.95 -1.41 11.27
C ILE A 181 -0.52 0.05 11.17
N GLY A 182 -0.88 0.74 10.09
CA GLY A 182 -0.58 2.16 9.89
C GLY A 182 -1.27 3.05 10.93
N GLY A 183 -2.56 2.84 11.15
CA GLY A 183 -3.34 3.54 12.19
C GLY A 183 -2.78 3.28 13.59
N GLY A 184 -2.45 2.02 13.89
CA GLY A 184 -1.88 1.64 15.18
C GLY A 184 -0.50 2.21 15.43
N PHE A 185 0.40 2.11 14.45
CA PHE A 185 1.71 2.74 14.50
C PHE A 185 1.59 4.26 14.72
N GLY A 186 0.74 4.93 13.94
CA GLY A 186 0.48 6.36 14.08
C GLY A 186 -0.01 6.73 15.47
N ILE A 187 -1.09 6.10 15.95
CA ILE A 187 -1.67 6.37 17.28
C ILE A 187 -0.65 6.13 18.39
N VAL A 188 0.10 5.04 18.35
CA VAL A 188 1.13 4.73 19.36
C VAL A 188 2.23 5.80 19.37
N MET A 189 2.72 6.20 18.21
CA MET A 189 3.79 7.20 18.09
C MET A 189 3.32 8.61 18.48
N ILE A 190 2.10 8.98 18.14
CA ILE A 190 1.47 10.23 18.58
C ILE A 190 1.29 10.22 20.10
N THR A 191 0.79 9.12 20.66
CA THR A 191 0.63 8.95 22.12
C THR A 191 1.98 9.07 22.83
N TRP A 192 3.05 8.49 22.25
CA TRP A 192 4.40 8.67 22.79
C TRP A 192 4.81 10.13 22.84
N PHE A 193 4.67 10.84 21.72
CA PHE A 193 5.03 12.24 21.62
C PHE A 193 4.27 13.08 22.64
N GLN A 194 2.94 12.90 22.75
CA GLN A 194 2.09 13.62 23.72
C GLN A 194 2.52 13.40 25.17
N ARG A 195 3.06 12.23 25.49
CA ARG A 195 3.46 11.88 26.87
C ARG A 195 4.90 12.25 27.21
N ALA A 196 5.81 12.21 26.23
CA ALA A 196 7.23 12.47 26.46
C ALA A 196 7.59 13.96 26.29
N MET A 197 7.08 14.61 25.24
CA MET A 197 7.53 15.94 24.83
C MET A 197 7.27 17.06 25.85
N PRO A 198 6.15 17.07 26.59
CA PRO A 198 5.96 18.06 27.65
C PRO A 198 7.11 18.05 28.69
N GLY A 199 7.77 16.90 28.93
CA GLY A 199 8.90 16.83 29.86
C GLY A 199 10.12 17.61 29.37
N TYR A 200 10.33 17.66 28.06
CA TYR A 200 11.45 18.38 27.46
C TYR A 200 11.19 19.87 27.32
N PHE A 201 9.96 20.25 26.94
CA PHE A 201 9.64 21.64 26.61
C PHE A 201 8.99 22.42 27.76
N MET A 202 8.43 21.73 28.76
CA MET A 202 7.66 22.35 29.86
C MET A 202 8.22 22.02 31.25
N SER A 203 9.49 21.60 31.33
CA SER A 203 10.20 21.41 32.60
C SER A 203 10.56 22.73 33.27
N ARG A 204 10.95 22.66 34.55
CA ARG A 204 11.37 23.81 35.39
C ARG A 204 12.49 24.67 34.76
N TYR A 205 13.21 24.16 33.76
CA TYR A 205 14.31 24.84 33.10
C TYR A 205 13.89 25.91 32.08
N TRP A 206 12.60 25.98 31.70
CA TRP A 206 12.16 26.96 30.71
C TRP A 206 11.44 28.16 31.37
N GLU A 207 12.08 29.32 31.30
CA GLU A 207 11.63 30.56 31.96
C GLU A 207 10.46 31.25 31.22
N ARG A 208 10.17 30.87 29.96
CA ARG A 208 9.13 31.49 29.10
C ARG A 208 8.07 30.49 28.61
N PRO A 209 7.04 30.19 29.42
CA PRO A 209 6.06 29.14 29.11
C PRO A 209 5.29 29.35 27.78
N GLN A 210 5.18 30.58 27.28
CA GLN A 210 4.52 30.85 26.00
C GLN A 210 5.32 30.33 24.80
N ASP A 211 6.66 30.45 24.84
CA ASP A 211 7.54 29.99 23.76
C ASP A 211 7.54 28.45 23.70
N SER A 212 7.62 27.77 24.85
CA SER A 212 7.48 26.31 24.96
C SER A 212 6.17 25.77 24.39
N VAL A 213 5.07 26.47 24.67
CA VAL A 213 3.75 26.08 24.18
C VAL A 213 3.74 26.19 22.66
N ARG A 214 4.20 27.31 22.10
CA ARG A 214 4.27 27.51 20.65
C ARG A 214 5.13 26.46 19.94
N GLU A 215 6.28 26.11 20.51
CA GLU A 215 7.15 25.05 20.01
C GLU A 215 6.44 23.69 20.01
N LEU A 216 5.78 23.32 21.11
CA LEU A 216 5.02 22.08 21.20
C LEU A 216 3.87 22.03 20.17
N TYR A 217 3.15 23.15 19.98
CA TYR A 217 2.09 23.28 18.97
C TYR A 217 2.60 23.22 17.52
N THR A 218 3.89 23.49 17.26
CA THR A 218 4.49 23.39 15.93
C THR A 218 5.05 21.98 15.69
N LEU A 219 5.72 21.41 16.70
CA LEU A 219 6.32 20.08 16.62
C LEU A 219 5.29 18.96 16.63
N PHE A 220 4.14 19.15 17.28
CA PHE A 220 3.09 18.15 17.36
C PHE A 220 2.50 17.79 15.98
N PRO A 221 1.98 18.75 15.16
CA PRO A 221 1.52 18.44 13.80
C PRO A 221 2.61 17.86 12.92
N LEU A 222 3.86 18.33 13.06
CA LEU A 222 4.99 17.81 12.26
C LEU A 222 5.28 16.35 12.60
N ASN A 223 5.37 16.01 13.89
CA ASN A 223 5.57 14.64 14.33
C ASN A 223 4.41 13.75 13.89
N THR A 224 3.17 14.20 14.08
CA THR A 224 1.96 13.50 13.64
C THR A 224 2.02 13.19 12.14
N ALA A 225 2.32 14.19 11.30
CA ALA A 225 2.46 14.00 9.86
C ALA A 225 3.56 13.00 9.52
N ILE A 226 4.74 13.10 10.13
CA ILE A 226 5.86 12.18 9.85
C ILE A 226 5.50 10.74 10.21
N VAL A 227 5.05 10.48 11.45
CA VAL A 227 4.86 9.10 11.93
C VAL A 227 3.67 8.43 11.25
N THR A 228 2.60 9.16 10.96
CA THR A 228 1.42 8.62 10.30
C THR A 228 1.69 8.28 8.84
N GLU A 229 2.34 9.18 8.09
CA GLU A 229 2.68 8.92 6.69
C GLU A 229 3.75 7.85 6.55
N LEU A 230 4.73 7.75 7.46
CA LEU A 230 5.68 6.63 7.49
C LEU A 230 4.97 5.29 7.71
N GLY A 231 4.05 5.21 8.68
CA GLY A 231 3.29 3.99 8.96
C GLY A 231 2.44 3.54 7.77
N LYS A 232 1.84 4.48 7.05
CA LYS A 232 1.06 4.20 5.84
C LYS A 232 1.93 3.85 4.63
N ALA A 233 2.97 4.62 4.36
CA ALA A 233 3.90 4.37 3.25
C ALA A 233 4.62 3.02 3.41
N ALA A 234 4.91 2.59 4.65
CA ALA A 234 5.45 1.27 4.94
C ALA A 234 4.53 0.14 4.43
N GLY A 235 3.20 0.30 4.50
CA GLY A 235 2.26 -0.67 3.97
C GLY A 235 2.30 -0.78 2.46
N VAL A 236 2.35 0.36 1.78
CA VAL A 236 2.53 0.39 0.34
C VAL A 236 3.85 -0.25 -0.06
N ALA A 237 4.94 0.03 0.67
CA ALA A 237 6.25 -0.54 0.44
C ALA A 237 6.27 -2.06 0.67
N VAL A 238 5.76 -2.56 1.80
CA VAL A 238 5.69 -4.00 2.11
C VAL A 238 4.88 -4.73 1.05
N LEU A 239 3.69 -4.24 0.71
CA LEU A 239 2.85 -4.87 -0.31
C LEU A 239 3.47 -4.78 -1.71
N PHE A 240 4.13 -3.67 -2.04
CA PHE A 240 4.96 -3.57 -3.25
C PHE A 240 6.02 -4.66 -3.27
N LEU A 241 6.80 -4.82 -2.21
CA LEU A 241 7.90 -5.79 -2.15
C LEU A 241 7.41 -7.25 -2.22
N LEU A 242 6.30 -7.57 -1.57
CA LEU A 242 5.75 -8.94 -1.54
C LEU A 242 4.95 -9.29 -2.80
N PHE A 243 4.23 -8.32 -3.36
CA PHE A 243 3.27 -8.52 -4.46
C PHE A 243 3.62 -7.71 -5.70
N ARG A 244 4.93 -7.53 -5.97
CA ARG A 244 5.46 -6.77 -7.12
C ARG A 244 4.70 -7.08 -8.40
N ARG A 245 4.35 -8.34 -8.70
CA ARG A 245 3.59 -8.71 -9.92
C ARG A 245 2.32 -7.88 -10.16
N HIS A 246 1.64 -7.43 -9.11
CA HIS A 246 0.38 -6.67 -9.19
C HIS A 246 0.56 -5.16 -9.08
N ILE A 247 1.72 -4.69 -8.62
CA ILE A 247 2.01 -3.27 -8.41
C ILE A 247 3.06 -2.86 -9.43
N ASP A 248 2.58 -2.49 -10.60
CA ASP A 248 3.34 -2.46 -11.85
C ASP A 248 3.47 -1.10 -12.48
N SER A 249 3.02 -0.05 -11.82
CA SER A 249 2.91 1.28 -12.40
C SER A 249 2.61 2.31 -11.33
N VAL A 250 2.79 3.58 -11.70
CA VAL A 250 2.37 4.73 -10.90
C VAL A 250 0.88 4.63 -10.54
N VAL A 251 0.02 4.23 -11.50
CA VAL A 251 -1.42 4.04 -11.27
C VAL A 251 -1.70 3.01 -10.18
N SER A 252 -1.06 1.83 -10.25
CA SER A 252 -1.22 0.81 -9.21
C SER A 252 -0.67 1.26 -7.84
N GLY A 253 0.38 2.10 -7.84
CA GLY A 253 0.92 2.72 -6.64
C GLY A 253 -0.06 3.72 -6.01
N VAL A 254 -0.63 4.63 -6.80
CA VAL A 254 -1.69 5.57 -6.38
C VAL A 254 -2.89 4.83 -5.78
N VAL A 255 -3.37 3.78 -6.46
CA VAL A 255 -4.55 3.01 -6.03
C VAL A 255 -4.30 2.27 -4.74
N LEU A 256 -3.12 1.65 -4.60
CA LEU A 256 -2.74 0.99 -3.35
C LEU A 256 -2.54 1.99 -2.21
N GLY A 257 -1.89 3.12 -2.48
CA GLY A 257 -1.73 4.21 -1.52
C GLY A 257 -3.07 4.76 -1.05
N ALA A 258 -4.00 5.01 -1.97
CA ALA A 258 -5.35 5.45 -1.66
C ALA A 258 -6.11 4.44 -0.77
N ALA A 259 -5.99 3.13 -1.04
CA ALA A 259 -6.60 2.11 -0.20
C ALA A 259 -6.03 2.10 1.22
N VAL A 260 -4.71 2.21 1.37
CA VAL A 260 -4.05 2.34 2.68
C VAL A 260 -4.51 3.62 3.39
N GLY A 261 -4.58 4.75 2.68
CA GLY A 261 -5.08 6.01 3.22
C GLY A 261 -6.54 5.92 3.70
N LEU A 262 -7.42 5.24 2.96
CA LEU A 262 -8.81 5.00 3.35
C LEU A 262 -8.93 4.19 4.64
N GLY A 263 -8.12 3.14 4.78
CA GLY A 263 -8.09 2.33 5.99
C GLY A 263 -7.69 3.16 7.21
N PHE A 264 -6.63 3.97 7.07
CA PHE A 264 -6.20 4.88 8.14
C PHE A 264 -7.29 5.90 8.48
N ASN A 265 -7.90 6.53 7.46
CA ASN A 265 -8.97 7.51 7.64
C ASN A 265 -10.15 6.93 8.45
N LEU A 266 -10.52 5.67 8.20
CA LEU A 266 -11.57 4.99 8.96
C LEU A 266 -11.19 4.89 10.44
N THR A 267 -10.03 4.32 10.75
CA THR A 267 -9.59 4.14 12.13
C THR A 267 -9.49 5.47 12.86
N GLU A 268 -8.93 6.47 12.21
CA GLU A 268 -8.75 7.78 12.82
C GLU A 268 -10.10 8.49 13.02
N THR A 269 -11.02 8.42 12.07
CA THR A 269 -12.36 9.01 12.24
C THR A 269 -13.12 8.35 13.38
N VAL A 270 -13.08 7.02 13.49
CA VAL A 270 -13.69 6.30 14.62
C VAL A 270 -13.04 6.72 15.94
N HIS A 271 -11.72 6.90 15.93
CA HIS A 271 -10.99 7.43 17.09
C HIS A 271 -11.49 8.83 17.47
N TYR A 272 -11.53 9.80 16.55
CA TYR A 272 -12.01 11.17 16.85
C TYR A 272 -13.47 11.20 17.32
N LEU A 273 -14.37 10.47 16.67
CA LEU A 273 -15.77 10.37 17.09
C LEU A 273 -15.95 9.76 18.49
N SER A 274 -14.95 9.07 19.02
CA SER A 274 -15.00 8.51 20.38
C SER A 274 -14.63 9.50 21.49
N PHE A 275 -13.93 10.60 21.17
CA PHE A 275 -13.50 11.60 22.16
C PHE A 275 -14.28 12.91 22.06
N VAL A 276 -14.82 13.22 20.88
CA VAL A 276 -15.53 14.47 20.65
C VAL A 276 -16.95 14.38 21.22
N ASN A 277 -17.45 15.50 21.77
CA ASN A 277 -18.82 15.62 22.26
C ASN A 277 -19.84 15.18 21.20
N PRO A 278 -20.91 14.46 21.57
CA PRO A 278 -21.93 13.98 20.63
C PRO A 278 -22.52 15.06 19.72
N GLU A 279 -22.64 16.30 20.22
CA GLU A 279 -23.12 17.46 19.46
C GLU A 279 -22.27 17.79 18.23
N HIS A 280 -20.99 17.44 18.24
CA HIS A 280 -20.05 17.68 17.15
C HIS A 280 -19.80 16.43 16.29
N HIS A 281 -20.47 15.30 16.55
CA HIS A 281 -20.30 14.06 15.77
C HIS A 281 -20.65 14.26 14.30
N PHE A 282 -21.70 15.03 14.01
CA PHE A 282 -22.08 15.32 12.62
C PHE A 282 -20.99 16.10 11.89
N THR A 283 -20.45 17.15 12.52
CA THR A 283 -19.35 17.96 11.96
C THR A 283 -18.11 17.10 11.69
N GLN A 284 -17.72 16.25 12.65
CA GLN A 284 -16.58 15.34 12.50
C GLN A 284 -16.80 14.31 11.38
N PHE A 285 -18.01 13.75 11.28
CA PHE A 285 -18.35 12.83 10.20
C PHE A 285 -18.35 13.54 8.84
N TRP A 286 -18.97 14.72 8.74
CA TRP A 286 -19.04 15.52 7.53
C TRP A 286 -17.65 15.87 7.00
N ASP A 287 -16.80 16.41 7.88
CA ASP A 287 -15.43 16.76 7.54
C ASP A 287 -14.64 15.51 7.10
N ARG A 288 -14.65 14.43 7.88
CA ARG A 288 -13.69 13.32 7.67
C ARG A 288 -14.18 12.22 6.74
N GLN A 289 -15.50 12.00 6.64
CA GLN A 289 -16.11 10.92 5.86
C GLN A 289 -16.83 11.39 4.59
N VAL A 290 -16.99 12.70 4.40
CA VAL A 290 -17.61 13.25 3.19
C VAL A 290 -16.63 14.18 2.46
N VAL A 291 -16.20 15.26 3.11
CA VAL A 291 -15.39 16.31 2.46
C VAL A 291 -13.92 15.88 2.33
N GLY A 292 -13.31 15.52 3.45
CA GLY A 292 -11.90 15.17 3.62
C GLY A 292 -11.55 13.74 3.20
N LEU A 293 -12.56 12.86 3.02
CA LEU A 293 -12.33 11.42 2.79
C LEU A 293 -11.34 11.13 1.66
N MET A 294 -11.44 11.86 0.55
CA MET A 294 -10.51 11.73 -0.59
C MET A 294 -9.43 12.81 -0.62
N ALA A 295 -9.54 13.84 0.22
CA ALA A 295 -8.71 15.04 0.19
C ALA A 295 -7.57 15.04 1.21
N ALA A 296 -7.68 14.29 2.30
CA ALA A 296 -6.66 14.20 3.34
C ALA A 296 -5.80 12.93 3.18
N HIS A 297 -5.88 11.97 4.12
CA HIS A 297 -4.98 10.81 4.15
C HIS A 297 -4.94 10.00 2.87
N VAL A 298 -6.05 9.94 2.13
CA VAL A 298 -6.11 9.28 0.82
C VAL A 298 -5.21 9.98 -0.20
N ALA A 299 -5.28 11.32 -0.28
CA ALA A 299 -4.45 12.11 -1.18
C ALA A 299 -2.96 11.95 -0.83
N PHE A 300 -2.59 12.11 0.44
CA PHE A 300 -1.20 12.02 0.88
C PHE A 300 -0.60 10.63 0.62
N THR A 301 -1.32 9.58 1.02
CA THR A 301 -0.83 8.21 0.86
C THR A 301 -0.82 7.79 -0.63
N ALA A 302 -1.74 8.32 -1.44
CA ALA A 302 -1.71 8.15 -2.89
C ALA A 302 -0.44 8.74 -3.52
N LEU A 303 0.08 9.87 -3.03
CA LEU A 303 1.34 10.46 -3.48
C LEU A 303 2.56 9.63 -3.07
N ALA A 304 2.60 9.14 -1.82
CA ALA A 304 3.63 8.20 -1.38
C ALA A 304 3.60 6.92 -2.25
N GLY A 305 2.40 6.40 -2.51
CA GLY A 305 2.21 5.25 -3.37
C GLY A 305 2.58 5.51 -4.83
N ALA A 306 2.32 6.71 -5.35
CA ALA A 306 2.76 7.11 -6.69
C ALA A 306 4.29 7.03 -6.82
N GLY A 307 5.03 7.55 -5.83
CA GLY A 307 6.49 7.49 -5.79
C GLY A 307 7.02 6.06 -5.81
N ILE A 308 6.45 5.17 -4.98
CA ILE A 308 6.80 3.74 -4.93
C ILE A 308 6.45 3.04 -6.26
N GLY A 309 5.28 3.33 -6.83
CA GLY A 309 4.86 2.77 -8.13
C GLY A 309 5.73 3.25 -9.29
N ALA A 310 6.16 4.52 -9.26
CA ALA A 310 7.06 5.12 -10.25
C ALA A 310 8.44 4.47 -10.23
N ALA A 311 8.98 4.19 -9.04
CA ALA A 311 10.31 3.59 -8.88
C ALA A 311 10.47 2.27 -9.64
N ARG A 312 9.39 1.55 -9.91
CA ARG A 312 9.45 0.32 -10.72
C ARG A 312 9.85 0.57 -12.18
N TRP A 313 9.63 1.76 -12.72
CA TRP A 313 9.90 2.10 -14.12
C TRP A 313 11.25 2.81 -14.30
N LEU A 314 11.94 3.12 -13.20
CA LEU A 314 13.16 3.90 -13.20
C LEU A 314 14.41 2.99 -13.15
N PRO A 315 15.33 3.12 -14.12
CA PRO A 315 16.48 2.21 -14.24
C PRO A 315 17.54 2.47 -13.16
N ALA A 316 17.80 3.74 -12.83
CA ALA A 316 18.82 4.12 -11.86
C ALA A 316 18.30 4.08 -10.42
N ARG A 317 19.14 3.61 -9.49
CA ARG A 317 18.81 3.59 -8.05
C ARG A 317 18.53 4.99 -7.52
N ARG A 318 19.28 5.99 -7.97
CA ARG A 318 19.08 7.40 -7.59
C ARG A 318 17.66 7.85 -7.91
N ASP A 319 17.21 7.65 -9.14
CA ASP A 319 15.88 8.08 -9.59
C ASP A 319 14.77 7.36 -8.83
N ARG A 320 14.96 6.07 -8.53
CA ARG A 320 14.04 5.31 -7.66
C ARG A 320 13.92 5.93 -6.27
N LEU A 321 15.06 6.29 -5.67
CA LEU A 321 15.08 6.93 -4.35
C LEU A 321 14.46 8.33 -4.39
N LEU A 322 14.71 9.10 -5.45
CA LEU A 322 14.09 10.42 -5.64
C LEU A 322 12.58 10.31 -5.82
N ALA A 323 12.09 9.31 -6.57
CA ALA A 323 10.65 9.10 -6.75
C ALA A 323 9.97 8.69 -5.44
N VAL A 324 10.54 7.71 -4.72
CA VAL A 324 10.02 7.26 -3.41
C VAL A 324 10.08 8.39 -2.39
N GLY A 325 11.24 9.05 -2.28
CA GLY A 325 11.47 10.15 -1.34
C GLY A 325 10.60 11.36 -1.64
N GLY A 326 10.44 11.74 -2.91
CA GLY A 326 9.57 12.84 -3.33
C GLY A 326 8.09 12.56 -3.05
N GLY A 327 7.63 11.32 -3.29
CA GLY A 327 6.26 10.92 -2.95
C GLY A 327 6.00 10.95 -1.43
N LEU A 328 6.95 10.46 -0.63
CA LEU A 328 6.85 10.51 0.83
C LEU A 328 6.94 11.94 1.37
N LEU A 329 7.82 12.78 0.83
CA LEU A 329 7.94 14.18 1.20
C LEU A 329 6.66 14.95 0.90
N ALA A 330 6.04 14.70 -0.26
CA ALA A 330 4.75 15.29 -0.61
C ALA A 330 3.62 14.82 0.33
N ALA A 331 3.63 13.56 0.76
CA ALA A 331 2.68 13.02 1.72
C ALA A 331 2.82 13.68 3.10
N VAL A 332 4.05 13.69 3.65
CA VAL A 332 4.35 14.30 4.96
C VAL A 332 4.10 15.80 4.93
N GLY A 333 4.56 16.48 3.88
CA GLY A 333 4.36 17.92 3.70
C GLY A 333 2.89 18.28 3.61
N GLY A 334 2.10 17.54 2.83
CA GLY A 334 0.67 17.82 2.68
C GLY A 334 -0.14 17.53 3.93
N HIS A 335 0.21 16.49 4.68
CA HIS A 335 -0.41 16.22 5.98
C HIS A 335 -0.07 17.34 6.98
N PHE A 336 1.21 17.68 7.13
CA PHE A 336 1.64 18.76 8.03
C PHE A 336 1.01 20.10 7.68
N GLU A 337 1.04 20.48 6.40
CA GLU A 337 0.43 21.72 5.91
C GLU A 337 -1.08 21.73 6.20
N THR A 338 -1.78 20.63 5.91
CA THR A 338 -3.22 20.54 6.16
C THR A 338 -3.53 20.69 7.64
N ASP A 339 -2.82 20.00 8.52
CA ASP A 339 -3.05 20.10 9.98
C ASP A 339 -2.83 21.53 10.48
N VAL A 340 -1.73 22.17 10.09
CA VAL A 340 -1.39 23.52 10.56
C VAL A 340 -2.36 24.55 9.98
N MET A 341 -2.66 24.47 8.69
CA MET A 341 -3.53 25.46 8.03
C MET A 341 -4.99 25.28 8.42
N LEU A 342 -5.49 24.04 8.52
CA LEU A 342 -6.86 23.78 8.94
C LEU A 342 -7.08 24.27 10.37
N MET A 343 -6.14 23.99 11.30
CA MET A 343 -6.20 24.52 12.66
C MET A 343 -6.23 26.06 12.69
N ARG A 344 -5.47 26.74 11.82
CA ARG A 344 -5.47 28.22 11.75
C ARG A 344 -6.76 28.77 11.16
N LEU A 345 -7.26 28.15 10.10
CA LEU A 345 -8.45 28.60 9.41
C LEU A 345 -9.71 28.34 10.26
N ASP A 346 -9.81 27.18 10.94
CA ASP A 346 -11.00 26.82 11.72
C ASP A 346 -11.22 27.80 12.89
N ASN A 347 -10.15 28.25 13.54
CA ASN A 347 -10.20 29.33 14.54
C ASN A 347 -10.76 30.67 14.03
N ARG A 348 -10.82 30.85 12.70
CA ARG A 348 -11.32 32.03 12.01
C ARG A 348 -12.62 31.77 11.25
N ARG A 349 -13.19 30.56 11.36
CA ARG A 349 -14.38 30.16 10.59
C ARG A 349 -15.58 31.03 10.89
N ALA A 350 -15.79 31.37 12.17
CA ALA A 350 -16.87 32.25 12.61
C ALA A 350 -16.74 33.70 12.10
N ASP A 351 -15.52 34.15 11.77
CA ASP A 351 -15.30 35.48 11.18
C ASP A 351 -15.78 35.54 9.72
N TRP A 352 -15.80 34.38 9.03
CA TRP A 352 -16.14 34.28 7.60
C TRP A 352 -17.60 33.89 7.35
N TYR A 353 -18.20 33.19 8.30
CA TYR A 353 -19.56 32.66 8.19
C TYR A 353 -20.36 33.05 9.43
N ALA A 354 -21.32 33.95 9.26
CA ALA A 354 -22.24 34.37 10.32
C ALA A 354 -23.23 33.25 10.74
N ASP A 355 -23.48 32.30 9.84
CA ASP A 355 -24.36 31.14 10.05
C ASP A 355 -23.51 29.87 10.20
N GLU A 356 -23.74 29.11 11.27
CA GLU A 356 -23.01 27.87 11.56
C GLU A 356 -23.21 26.80 10.47
N THR A 357 -24.42 26.70 9.91
CA THR A 357 -24.78 25.80 8.82
C THR A 357 -24.00 26.15 7.55
N LEU A 358 -23.84 27.44 7.23
CA LEU A 358 -23.00 27.87 6.11
C LEU A 358 -21.53 27.56 6.37
N GLY A 359 -21.05 27.79 7.60
CA GLY A 359 -19.70 27.43 8.01
C GLY A 359 -19.43 25.92 7.88
N LEU A 360 -20.42 25.08 8.13
CA LEU A 360 -20.32 23.63 8.01
C LEU A 360 -20.39 23.15 6.56
N LEU A 361 -21.41 23.57 5.80
CA LEU A 361 -21.69 23.07 4.45
C LEU A 361 -20.82 23.70 3.37
N VAL A 362 -20.32 24.91 3.58
CA VAL A 362 -19.48 25.64 2.62
C VAL A 362 -18.10 25.90 3.19
N GLY A 363 -18.02 26.36 4.44
CA GLY A 363 -16.74 26.70 5.08
C GLY A 363 -15.76 25.53 5.10
N ILE A 364 -16.16 24.37 5.63
CA ILE A 364 -15.31 23.18 5.68
C ILE A 364 -14.83 22.76 4.28
N PRO A 365 -15.70 22.56 3.26
CA PRO A 365 -15.23 22.28 1.89
C PRO A 365 -14.25 23.29 1.31
N VAL A 366 -14.49 24.59 1.51
CA VAL A 366 -13.58 25.65 1.03
C VAL A 366 -12.23 25.56 1.73
N MET A 367 -12.22 25.34 3.04
CA MET A 367 -10.99 25.18 3.81
C MET A 367 -10.22 23.94 3.36
N THR A 368 -10.87 22.78 3.23
CA THR A 368 -10.25 21.57 2.70
C THR A 368 -9.69 21.77 1.29
N LEU A 369 -10.38 22.52 0.44
CA LEU A 369 -9.90 22.85 -0.90
C LEU A 369 -8.64 23.72 -0.85
N ILE A 370 -8.60 24.73 0.03
CA ILE A 370 -7.45 25.60 0.23
C ILE A 370 -6.25 24.81 0.76
N THR A 371 -6.45 23.97 1.77
CA THR A 371 -5.36 23.27 2.46
C THR A 371 -4.86 22.05 1.70
N SER A 372 -5.77 21.29 1.08
CA SER A 372 -5.45 19.96 0.55
C SER A 372 -5.68 19.86 -0.97
N GLY A 373 -6.31 20.85 -1.59
CA GLY A 373 -6.64 20.85 -3.01
C GLY A 373 -5.44 20.71 -3.93
N VAL A 374 -4.28 21.26 -3.56
CA VAL A 374 -3.03 21.11 -4.34
C VAL A 374 -2.56 19.65 -4.39
N PHE A 375 -2.66 18.91 -3.27
CA PHE A 375 -2.29 17.50 -3.20
C PHE A 375 -3.30 16.62 -3.92
N VAL A 376 -4.59 16.97 -3.85
CA VAL A 376 -5.65 16.33 -4.63
C VAL A 376 -5.38 16.48 -6.13
N ALA A 377 -5.14 17.71 -6.58
CA ALA A 377 -4.82 17.99 -7.97
C ALA A 377 -3.56 17.20 -8.40
N LEU A 378 -2.52 17.18 -7.57
CA LEU A 378 -1.29 16.46 -7.87
C LEU A 378 -1.53 14.95 -8.07
N TYR A 379 -2.19 14.26 -7.14
CA TYR A 379 -2.39 12.81 -7.32
C TYR A 379 -3.36 12.51 -8.48
N VAL A 380 -4.37 13.36 -8.73
CA VAL A 380 -5.29 13.20 -9.86
C VAL A 380 -4.56 13.39 -11.19
N LEU A 381 -3.66 14.37 -11.29
CA LEU A 381 -2.84 14.61 -12.48
C LEU A 381 -1.88 13.45 -12.73
N ILE A 382 -1.22 12.95 -11.68
CA ILE A 382 -0.34 11.77 -11.74
C ILE A 382 -1.13 10.54 -12.18
N LEU A 383 -2.33 10.34 -11.63
CA LEU A 383 -3.20 9.23 -12.01
C LEU A 383 -3.62 9.34 -13.48
N ARG A 384 -4.07 10.51 -13.92
CA ARG A 384 -4.49 10.77 -15.30
C ARG A 384 -3.35 10.59 -16.29
N SER A 385 -2.16 11.10 -15.98
CA SER A 385 -0.97 10.93 -16.81
C SER A 385 -0.53 9.46 -16.86
N GLY A 386 -0.55 8.77 -15.72
CA GLY A 386 -0.28 7.34 -15.61
C GLY A 386 -1.25 6.50 -16.45
N LEU A 387 -2.55 6.79 -16.40
CA LEU A 387 -3.57 6.09 -17.20
C LEU A 387 -3.37 6.32 -18.71
N LYS A 388 -3.01 7.54 -19.12
CA LYS A 388 -2.67 7.85 -20.52
C LYS A 388 -1.42 7.07 -20.98
N ALA A 389 -0.36 7.07 -20.18
CA ALA A 389 0.88 6.35 -20.48
C ALA A 389 0.72 4.82 -20.46
N GLN A 390 -0.21 4.30 -19.65
CA GLN A 390 -0.63 2.90 -19.69
C GLN A 390 -1.36 2.58 -20.99
N ALA A 391 -2.35 3.39 -21.38
CA ALA A 391 -3.14 3.20 -22.59
C ALA A 391 -2.25 3.16 -23.85
N ALA A 392 -1.34 4.14 -23.98
CA ALA A 392 -0.42 4.22 -25.11
C ALA A 392 0.47 2.97 -25.20
N GLY A 393 1.15 2.61 -24.10
CA GLY A 393 2.03 1.44 -24.14
C GLY A 393 1.31 0.09 -24.22
N LEU A 394 0.03 0.02 -23.81
CA LEU A 394 -0.82 -1.14 -24.08
C LEU A 394 -1.18 -1.24 -25.55
N ALA A 395 -1.48 -0.10 -26.19
CA ALA A 395 -1.80 -0.08 -27.62
C ALA A 395 -0.62 -0.62 -28.44
N ASP A 396 0.60 -0.19 -28.13
CA ASP A 396 1.80 -0.65 -28.82
C ASP A 396 2.05 -2.14 -28.60
N ALA A 397 1.91 -2.62 -27.36
CA ALA A 397 2.09 -4.03 -27.03
C ALA A 397 1.01 -4.94 -27.65
N LEU A 398 -0.25 -4.48 -27.70
CA LEU A 398 -1.35 -5.23 -28.33
C LEU A 398 -1.20 -5.31 -29.85
N ARG A 399 -0.79 -4.21 -30.52
CA ARG A 399 -0.50 -4.22 -31.96
C ARG A 399 0.69 -5.13 -32.28
N ALA A 400 1.74 -5.08 -31.45
CA ALA A 400 2.89 -5.95 -31.61
C ALA A 400 2.53 -7.45 -31.42
N GLU A 401 1.56 -7.77 -30.55
CA GLU A 401 1.03 -9.13 -30.41
C GLU A 401 0.18 -9.53 -31.61
N ALA A 402 -0.73 -8.67 -32.07
CA ALA A 402 -1.55 -8.92 -33.25
C ALA A 402 -0.70 -9.17 -34.51
N ALA A 403 0.38 -8.40 -34.67
CA ALA A 403 1.33 -8.55 -35.79
C ALA A 403 2.06 -9.90 -35.81
N THR A 404 2.13 -10.62 -34.68
CA THR A 404 2.76 -11.96 -34.66
C THR A 404 1.93 -13.04 -35.34
N GLY A 405 0.64 -12.79 -35.62
CA GLY A 405 -0.23 -13.76 -36.29
C GLY A 405 -0.71 -14.94 -35.43
N HIS A 406 -0.31 -15.06 -34.17
CA HIS A 406 -0.72 -16.18 -33.30
C HIS A 406 -2.21 -16.18 -32.89
N GLY A 407 -2.98 -15.13 -33.23
CA GLY A 407 -4.43 -15.07 -32.98
C GLY A 407 -4.86 -14.76 -31.54
N ALA A 408 -3.94 -14.66 -30.59
CA ALA A 408 -4.25 -14.34 -29.19
C ALA A 408 -4.89 -12.95 -29.02
N VAL A 409 -4.46 -11.98 -29.81
CA VAL A 409 -5.08 -10.64 -29.93
C VAL A 409 -5.26 -10.32 -31.41
N THR A 410 -6.42 -9.82 -31.80
CA THR A 410 -6.70 -9.40 -33.19
C THR A 410 -6.90 -7.88 -33.28
N GLU A 411 -6.67 -7.29 -34.46
CA GLU A 411 -6.86 -5.84 -34.70
C GLU A 411 -8.25 -5.31 -34.25
N PRO A 412 -9.37 -5.99 -34.54
CA PRO A 412 -10.69 -5.55 -34.05
C PRO A 412 -10.81 -5.54 -32.52
N GLU A 413 -10.09 -6.44 -31.82
CA GLU A 413 -10.11 -6.54 -30.36
C GLU A 413 -9.36 -5.38 -29.69
N ILE A 414 -8.35 -4.80 -30.35
CA ILE A 414 -7.51 -3.73 -29.77
C ILE A 414 -8.36 -2.50 -29.41
N GLY A 415 -9.22 -2.06 -30.35
CA GLY A 415 -10.10 -0.90 -30.13
C GLY A 415 -11.13 -1.12 -29.02
N LEU A 416 -11.53 -2.36 -28.78
CA LEU A 416 -12.39 -2.74 -27.65
C LEU A 416 -11.58 -2.71 -26.36
N LEU A 417 -10.43 -3.38 -26.29
CA LEU A 417 -9.60 -3.52 -25.09
C LEU A 417 -9.11 -2.17 -24.54
N LEU A 418 -8.78 -1.23 -25.42
CA LEU A 418 -8.30 0.11 -25.06
C LEU A 418 -9.41 1.09 -24.68
N SER A 419 -10.69 0.74 -24.88
CA SER A 419 -11.82 1.63 -24.58
C SER A 419 -12.61 1.14 -23.37
N PRO A 420 -12.43 1.73 -22.18
CA PRO A 420 -13.14 1.29 -20.96
C PRO A 420 -14.66 1.36 -21.12
N ARG A 421 -15.16 2.37 -21.86
CA ARG A 421 -16.60 2.52 -22.16
C ARG A 421 -17.11 1.37 -23.03
N ARG A 422 -16.40 1.01 -24.11
CA ARG A 422 -16.82 -0.10 -24.99
C ARG A 422 -16.76 -1.44 -24.26
N ARG A 423 -15.75 -1.64 -23.39
CA ARG A 423 -15.68 -2.82 -22.52
C ARG A 423 -16.87 -2.92 -21.59
N LEU A 424 -17.20 -1.84 -20.88
CA LEU A 424 -18.37 -1.83 -19.99
C LEU A 424 -19.66 -2.14 -20.75
N LEU A 425 -19.86 -1.55 -21.93
CA LEU A 425 -21.03 -1.84 -22.78
C LEU A 425 -21.06 -3.29 -23.27
N LEU A 426 -19.91 -3.92 -23.51
CA LEU A 426 -19.84 -5.34 -23.85
C LEU A 426 -20.10 -6.22 -22.63
N GLU A 427 -19.51 -5.90 -21.48
CA GLU A 427 -19.73 -6.57 -20.19
C GLU A 427 -21.23 -6.58 -19.86
N LEU A 428 -21.91 -5.44 -19.99
CA LEU A 428 -23.36 -5.33 -19.77
C LEU A 428 -24.18 -6.14 -20.77
N ARG A 429 -23.80 -6.16 -22.06
CA ARG A 429 -24.49 -6.95 -23.09
C ARG A 429 -24.34 -8.45 -22.86
N VAL A 430 -23.13 -8.91 -22.57
CA VAL A 430 -22.84 -10.32 -22.26
C VAL A 430 -23.52 -10.73 -20.96
N TRP A 431 -23.54 -9.87 -19.95
CA TRP A 431 -24.28 -10.15 -18.71
C TRP A 431 -25.78 -10.32 -18.97
N ARG A 432 -26.39 -9.47 -19.79
CA ARG A 432 -27.82 -9.56 -20.15
C ARG A 432 -28.14 -10.81 -20.99
N ARG A 433 -27.24 -11.25 -21.86
CA ARG A 433 -27.46 -12.41 -22.76
C ARG A 433 -27.09 -13.74 -22.11
N ASP A 434 -25.93 -13.82 -21.48
CA ASP A 434 -25.26 -15.06 -21.04
C ASP A 434 -25.12 -15.14 -19.50
N GLY A 435 -25.70 -14.18 -18.78
CA GLY A 435 -25.68 -14.13 -17.32
C GLY A 435 -24.29 -13.89 -16.71
N THR A 436 -24.18 -14.22 -15.42
CA THR A 436 -22.94 -14.02 -14.65
C THR A 436 -21.81 -14.96 -15.06
N ALA A 437 -22.13 -16.15 -15.60
CA ALA A 437 -21.14 -17.09 -16.12
C ALA A 437 -20.44 -16.52 -17.37
N GLY A 438 -21.21 -16.03 -18.34
CA GLY A 438 -20.66 -15.37 -19.53
C GLY A 438 -19.86 -14.12 -19.20
N LEU A 439 -20.35 -13.27 -18.29
CA LEU A 439 -19.61 -12.09 -17.82
C LEU A 439 -18.27 -12.49 -17.18
N ARG A 440 -18.25 -13.49 -16.30
CA ARG A 440 -17.01 -13.96 -15.67
C ARG A 440 -16.02 -14.50 -16.70
N HIS A 441 -16.49 -15.22 -17.71
CA HIS A 441 -15.65 -15.72 -18.79
C HIS A 441 -15.05 -14.56 -19.61
N LEU A 442 -15.88 -13.60 -20.04
CA LEU A 442 -15.41 -12.41 -20.76
C LEU A 442 -14.37 -11.61 -19.98
N LEU A 443 -14.61 -11.38 -18.68
CA LEU A 443 -13.68 -10.64 -17.83
C LEU A 443 -12.34 -11.38 -17.70
N ARG A 444 -12.35 -12.71 -17.55
CA ARG A 444 -11.14 -13.54 -17.51
C ARG A 444 -10.38 -13.47 -18.84
N PHE A 445 -11.09 -13.54 -19.97
CA PHE A 445 -10.50 -13.44 -21.30
C PHE A 445 -9.83 -12.08 -21.54
N GLN A 446 -10.56 -10.97 -21.34
CA GLN A 446 -10.01 -9.63 -21.51
C GLN A 446 -8.83 -9.36 -20.55
N GLN A 447 -8.92 -9.84 -19.31
CA GLN A 447 -7.83 -9.70 -18.35
C GLN A 447 -6.58 -10.49 -18.79
N ALA A 448 -6.75 -11.68 -19.38
CA ALA A 448 -5.64 -12.46 -19.91
C ALA A 448 -4.93 -11.75 -21.09
N GLN A 449 -5.71 -11.14 -22.00
CA GLN A 449 -5.16 -10.36 -23.11
C GLN A 449 -4.37 -9.14 -22.61
N LEU A 450 -4.91 -8.41 -21.63
CA LEU A 450 -4.24 -7.25 -21.04
C LEU A 450 -3.01 -7.65 -20.22
N ASP A 451 -3.06 -8.77 -19.49
CA ASP A 451 -1.89 -9.32 -18.79
C ASP A 451 -0.77 -9.69 -19.78
N LEU A 452 -1.09 -10.34 -20.90
CA LEU A 452 -0.12 -10.66 -21.96
C LEU A 452 0.58 -9.37 -22.46
N ALA A 453 -0.20 -8.35 -22.82
CA ALA A 453 0.32 -7.08 -23.31
C ALA A 453 1.20 -6.34 -22.27
N VAL A 454 0.76 -6.27 -21.01
CA VAL A 454 1.54 -5.66 -19.93
C VAL A 454 2.86 -6.39 -19.71
N GLN A 455 2.85 -7.73 -19.70
CA GLN A 455 4.07 -8.51 -19.49
C GLN A 455 5.05 -8.40 -20.65
N ARG A 456 4.55 -8.38 -21.90
CA ARG A 456 5.39 -8.12 -23.08
C ARG A 456 6.07 -6.75 -23.00
N ARG A 457 5.32 -5.70 -22.63
CA ARG A 457 5.86 -4.36 -22.40
C ARG A 457 6.90 -4.34 -21.27
N HIS A 458 6.69 -5.10 -20.21
CA HIS A 458 7.66 -5.19 -19.12
C HIS A 458 8.97 -5.85 -19.57
N ARG A 459 8.90 -6.90 -20.39
CA ARG A 459 10.07 -7.62 -20.91
C ARG A 459 10.90 -6.82 -21.89
N ALA A 460 10.25 -5.98 -22.70
CA ALA A 460 10.95 -5.12 -23.65
C ALA A 460 11.86 -4.08 -22.98
N ARG A 461 11.89 -4.01 -21.64
CA ARG A 461 12.68 -3.05 -20.88
C ARG A 461 14.05 -3.61 -20.51
N PRO A 462 15.10 -2.78 -20.59
CA PRO A 462 16.38 -3.09 -19.95
C PRO A 462 16.18 -3.36 -18.45
N GLY A 463 16.67 -4.50 -17.96
CA GLY A 463 16.56 -4.88 -16.54
C GLY A 463 15.19 -5.44 -16.11
N ALA A 464 14.39 -6.00 -17.05
CA ALA A 464 13.12 -6.64 -16.73
C ALA A 464 13.26 -7.77 -15.69
N ASP A 465 12.40 -7.75 -14.66
CA ASP A 465 12.40 -8.75 -13.59
C ASP A 465 12.15 -10.18 -14.12
N SER A 466 12.85 -11.17 -13.56
CA SER A 466 12.65 -12.61 -13.87
C SER A 466 11.33 -13.20 -13.35
N PHE A 467 10.51 -12.41 -12.64
CA PHE A 467 9.27 -12.86 -11.99
C PHE A 467 8.07 -12.98 -12.96
N ILE A 468 8.28 -12.68 -14.24
CA ILE A 468 7.22 -12.60 -15.24
C ILE A 468 6.97 -13.98 -15.87
N PRO A 469 5.74 -14.54 -15.83
CA PRO A 469 5.41 -15.82 -16.46
C PRO A 469 5.76 -15.82 -17.95
N PRO A 470 6.36 -16.89 -18.50
CA PRO A 470 6.76 -16.97 -19.91
C PRO A 470 5.66 -16.50 -20.87
N GLU A 471 6.04 -15.77 -21.91
CA GLU A 471 5.07 -15.20 -22.86
C GLU A 471 4.21 -16.29 -23.52
N GLY A 472 4.81 -17.43 -23.88
CA GLY A 472 4.10 -18.60 -24.42
C GLY A 472 2.95 -19.06 -23.51
N ARG A 473 3.18 -19.20 -22.21
CA ARG A 473 2.11 -19.59 -21.26
C ARG A 473 0.98 -18.56 -21.15
N LEU A 474 1.32 -17.26 -21.22
CA LEU A 474 0.29 -16.21 -21.20
C LEU A 474 -0.53 -16.23 -22.49
N ARG A 475 0.12 -16.48 -23.62
CA ARG A 475 -0.52 -16.62 -24.93
C ARG A 475 -1.42 -17.85 -25.00
N GLU A 476 -0.93 -19.02 -24.59
CA GLU A 476 -1.71 -20.25 -24.45
C GLU A 476 -2.97 -20.00 -23.63
N ARG A 477 -2.83 -19.32 -22.48
CA ARG A 477 -3.99 -19.00 -21.63
C ARG A 477 -5.03 -18.13 -22.34
N VAL A 478 -4.61 -17.19 -23.18
CA VAL A 478 -5.52 -16.37 -23.98
C VAL A 478 -6.23 -17.23 -25.03
N LEU A 479 -5.50 -18.09 -25.74
CA LEU A 479 -6.06 -18.98 -26.76
C LEU A 479 -7.04 -20.00 -26.18
N GLU A 480 -6.74 -20.59 -25.02
CA GLU A 480 -7.65 -21.45 -24.25
C GLU A 480 -8.97 -20.74 -23.94
N LEU A 481 -8.88 -19.52 -23.41
CA LEU A 481 -10.06 -18.72 -23.05
C LEU A 481 -10.83 -18.24 -24.29
N LYS A 482 -10.16 -18.14 -25.45
CA LYS A 482 -10.77 -17.79 -26.73
C LYS A 482 -11.47 -18.98 -27.40
N GLY A 483 -11.16 -20.21 -26.97
CA GLY A 483 -11.63 -21.44 -27.61
C GLY A 483 -10.85 -21.79 -28.90
N ALA A 484 -9.64 -21.25 -29.07
CA ALA A 484 -8.76 -21.57 -30.19
C ALA A 484 -7.95 -22.85 -29.89
N PRO A 485 -7.62 -23.68 -30.90
CA PRO A 485 -6.78 -24.86 -30.69
C PRO A 485 -5.41 -24.44 -30.14
N THR A 486 -5.06 -24.94 -28.96
CA THR A 486 -3.72 -24.77 -28.39
C THR A 486 -2.80 -25.84 -28.95
N THR A 487 -1.59 -25.47 -29.37
CA THR A 487 -0.53 -26.43 -29.69
C THR A 487 0.01 -27.02 -28.39
N SER A 488 -0.75 -27.90 -27.73
CA SER A 488 -0.20 -28.73 -26.67
C SER A 488 0.76 -29.74 -27.29
N GLN A 489 2.05 -29.45 -27.31
CA GLN A 489 3.02 -30.51 -27.15
C GLN A 489 2.87 -31.03 -25.72
N THR A 490 1.96 -31.98 -25.55
CA THR A 490 2.01 -32.91 -24.42
C THR A 490 3.40 -33.53 -24.47
N PRO A 491 4.26 -33.41 -23.43
CA PRO A 491 5.38 -34.32 -23.34
C PRO A 491 4.74 -35.70 -23.30
N SER A 492 4.97 -36.50 -24.33
CA SER A 492 4.66 -37.92 -24.28
C SER A 492 5.26 -38.44 -22.99
N LEU A 493 4.42 -38.90 -22.07
CA LEU A 493 4.87 -39.80 -21.01
C LEU A 493 5.70 -40.88 -21.71
N PRO A 494 6.89 -41.25 -21.19
CA PRO A 494 7.58 -42.41 -21.70
C PRO A 494 6.57 -43.55 -21.64
N ALA A 495 6.36 -44.20 -22.79
CA ALA A 495 5.61 -45.44 -22.82
C ALA A 495 6.21 -46.33 -21.72
N GLN A 496 5.38 -46.79 -20.80
CA GLN A 496 5.71 -47.94 -19.97
C GLN A 496 6.04 -49.07 -20.94
N GLU A 497 7.34 -49.32 -21.14
CA GLU A 497 7.80 -50.62 -21.58
C GLU A 497 7.44 -51.60 -20.46
N ALA A 498 6.31 -52.27 -20.66
CA ALA A 498 6.11 -53.57 -20.08
C ALA A 498 7.14 -54.55 -20.68
N LEU A 499 7.62 -55.47 -19.83
CA LEU A 499 8.42 -56.67 -20.11
C LEU A 499 9.94 -56.57 -19.80
N SER A 500 10.29 -56.58 -18.51
CA SER A 500 11.12 -57.61 -17.85
C SER A 500 11.42 -57.22 -16.41
#